data_AF-A0A8X7MHU2-F1
#
_entry.id   AF-A0A8X7MHU2-F1
#
_cell.length_a   1.000
_cell.length_b   1.000
_cell.length_c   1.000
_cell.angle_alpha   90.00
_cell.angle_beta   90.00
_cell.angle_gamma   90.00
#
_symmetry.space_group_name_H-M   'P 1'
#
loop_
_entity.id
_entity.type
_entity.pdbx_description
1 polymer ?
#
loop_
_entity_poly.entity_id
_entity_poly.type
_entity_poly.pdbx_seq_one_letter_code
_entity_poly.pdbx_strand_id
1 'polypeptide(L)'
;MRAADASKLEVPTAAALRSALQVRFSELPETEEVGDAIQLLETVDSCGASNDSNGDPAFVAWLEELKSLDPATIEDEDELGECFGHRTIGRWKYDGPLSSADTWGCTANAYKLLSALLRIWHIGRQQLIDQGSSTQPLVHNHIAKVCARIKLAFKIGPSNAQSLTENAEAGPSVKKRTRVSKNLDKGIVTPEAIKRLSRKDAVRIMTSANISFKKNALRSEVIDILIEAHTNGRIKLQRIRSDIQRLRLSSEVTEE
;
A
#
# COMPACT_ATOMS: atom_id res chain seq x y z
N MET A 1 -5.42 -19.00 -25.19
CA MET A 1 -6.45 -18.38 -24.32
C MET A 1 -7.43 -17.64 -25.22
N ARG A 2 -8.75 -17.77 -25.01
CA ARG A 2 -9.72 -16.98 -25.81
C ARG A 2 -9.62 -15.51 -25.38
N ALA A 3 -9.77 -14.57 -26.31
CA ALA A 3 -9.69 -13.12 -26.06
C ALA A 3 -10.60 -12.63 -24.90
N ALA A 4 -11.71 -13.33 -24.64
CA ALA A 4 -12.63 -13.04 -23.53
C ALA A 4 -12.03 -13.23 -22.12
N ASP A 5 -11.04 -14.12 -21.94
CA ASP A 5 -10.34 -14.27 -20.65
C ASP A 5 -9.27 -13.18 -20.46
N ALA A 6 -8.67 -12.71 -21.56
CA ALA A 6 -7.63 -11.68 -21.52
C ALA A 6 -8.17 -10.29 -21.13
N SER A 7 -9.47 -10.06 -21.24
CA SER A 7 -10.11 -8.78 -20.89
C SER A 7 -10.79 -8.79 -19.52
N LYS A 8 -10.68 -9.86 -18.70
CA LYS A 8 -11.31 -9.88 -17.38
C LYS A 8 -10.48 -9.08 -16.36
N LEU A 9 -11.14 -8.28 -15.53
CA LEU A 9 -10.50 -7.66 -14.35
C LEU A 9 -10.12 -8.73 -13.34
N GLU A 10 -8.90 -8.64 -12.82
CA GLU A 10 -8.52 -9.46 -11.67
C GLU A 10 -9.23 -8.97 -10.41
N VAL A 11 -9.53 -9.89 -9.51
CA VAL A 11 -10.11 -9.54 -8.20
C VAL A 11 -9.12 -8.59 -7.50
N PRO A 12 -9.55 -7.39 -7.06
CA PRO A 12 -8.64 -6.35 -6.55
C PRO A 12 -8.24 -6.65 -5.10
N THR A 13 -7.49 -7.73 -4.91
CA THR A 13 -6.96 -8.17 -3.61
C THR A 13 -5.47 -8.51 -3.75
N ALA A 14 -4.73 -8.42 -2.65
CA ALA A 14 -3.30 -8.74 -2.64
C ALA A 14 -3.01 -10.16 -3.15
N ALA A 15 -3.80 -11.15 -2.72
CA ALA A 15 -3.61 -12.55 -3.10
C ALA A 15 -3.87 -12.79 -4.60
N ALA A 16 -5.00 -12.30 -5.12
CA ALA A 16 -5.35 -12.50 -6.52
C ALA A 16 -4.37 -11.78 -7.46
N LEU A 17 -3.99 -10.53 -7.13
CA LEU A 17 -3.04 -9.78 -7.95
C LEU A 17 -1.64 -10.40 -7.94
N ARG A 18 -1.14 -10.87 -6.79
CA ARG A 18 0.15 -11.60 -6.74
C ARG A 18 0.11 -12.88 -7.56
N SER A 19 -0.99 -13.64 -7.48
CA SER A 19 -1.17 -14.82 -8.31
C SER A 19 -1.15 -14.43 -9.80
N ALA A 20 -1.90 -13.41 -10.20
CA ALA A 20 -1.97 -12.98 -11.58
C ALA A 20 -0.63 -12.46 -12.13
N LEU A 21 0.19 -11.78 -11.31
CA LEU A 21 1.56 -11.38 -11.70
C LEU A 21 2.46 -12.56 -12.06
N GLN A 22 2.27 -13.72 -11.43
CA GLN A 22 3.10 -14.90 -11.70
C GLN A 22 2.71 -15.67 -12.96
N VAL A 23 1.45 -15.54 -13.41
CA VAL A 23 0.93 -16.30 -14.55
C VAL A 23 0.51 -15.42 -15.72
N ARG A 24 -0.39 -14.47 -15.48
CA ARG A 24 -1.07 -13.70 -16.52
C ARG A 24 -0.30 -12.45 -16.92
N PHE A 25 0.40 -11.84 -15.97
CA PHE A 25 1.18 -10.63 -16.19
C PHE A 25 2.69 -10.86 -16.05
N SER A 26 3.16 -12.09 -16.27
CA SER A 26 4.58 -12.45 -16.11
C SER A 26 5.52 -11.75 -17.11
N GLU A 27 5.00 -11.25 -18.23
CA GLU A 27 5.75 -10.45 -19.21
C GLU A 27 5.81 -8.96 -18.86
N LEU A 28 5.15 -8.51 -17.79
CA LEU A 28 5.17 -7.12 -17.37
C LEU A 28 6.57 -6.74 -16.85
N PRO A 29 7.22 -5.70 -17.41
CA PRO A 29 8.52 -5.25 -16.93
C PRO A 29 8.52 -4.83 -15.46
N GLU A 30 7.45 -4.18 -15.01
CA GLU A 30 7.28 -3.61 -13.66
C GLU A 30 6.77 -4.61 -12.62
N THR A 31 6.96 -5.92 -12.83
CA THR A 31 6.42 -6.96 -11.93
C THR A 31 6.92 -6.79 -10.49
N GLU A 32 8.19 -6.39 -10.29
CA GLU A 32 8.74 -6.15 -8.95
C GLU A 32 8.11 -4.92 -8.27
N GLU A 33 7.92 -3.83 -9.01
CA GLU A 33 7.31 -2.60 -8.51
C GLU A 33 5.86 -2.83 -8.07
N VAL A 34 5.08 -3.56 -8.87
CA VAL A 34 3.71 -3.94 -8.52
C VAL A 34 3.70 -4.86 -7.30
N GLY A 35 4.62 -5.84 -7.24
CA GLY A 35 4.75 -6.73 -6.09
C GLY A 35 5.06 -5.98 -4.79
N ASP A 36 5.98 -5.02 -4.83
CA ASP A 36 6.31 -4.15 -3.71
C ASP A 36 5.14 -3.26 -3.30
N ALA A 37 4.40 -2.68 -4.27
CA ALA A 37 3.22 -1.86 -3.99
C ALA A 37 2.11 -2.69 -3.31
N ILE A 38 1.85 -3.91 -3.79
CA ILE A 38 0.89 -4.83 -3.17
C ILE A 38 1.31 -5.18 -1.74
N GLN A 39 2.60 -5.43 -1.51
CA GLN A 39 3.13 -5.72 -0.18
C GLN A 39 2.95 -4.55 0.79
N LEU A 40 3.15 -3.31 0.33
CA LEU A 40 2.93 -2.12 1.15
C LEU A 40 1.45 -1.98 1.52
N LEU A 41 0.54 -2.09 0.54
CA LEU A 41 -0.91 -1.98 0.79
C LEU A 41 -1.39 -3.04 1.80
N GLU A 42 -0.90 -4.28 1.68
CA GLU A 42 -1.26 -5.37 2.61
C GLU A 42 -0.71 -5.10 4.02
N THR A 43 0.48 -4.51 4.10
CA THR A 43 1.06 -4.07 5.38
C THR A 43 0.18 -3.00 6.02
N VAL A 44 -0.24 -1.98 5.26
CA VAL A 44 -1.13 -0.90 5.71
C VAL A 44 -2.47 -1.46 6.21
N ASP A 45 -3.10 -2.36 5.46
CA ASP A 45 -4.35 -3.01 5.86
C ASP A 45 -4.20 -3.80 7.15
N SER A 46 -3.15 -4.63 7.24
CA SER A 46 -2.90 -5.44 8.44
C SER A 46 -2.62 -4.57 9.67
N CYS A 47 -2.02 -3.39 9.48
CA CYS A 47 -1.80 -2.41 10.55
C CYS A 47 -3.05 -1.60 10.90
N GLY A 48 -4.15 -1.71 10.14
CA GLY A 48 -5.32 -0.86 10.32
C GLY A 48 -5.08 0.62 9.99
N ALA A 49 -4.12 0.89 9.10
CA ALA A 49 -3.73 2.25 8.72
C ALA A 49 -4.41 2.75 7.43
N SER A 50 -5.26 1.94 6.79
CA SER A 50 -6.12 2.41 5.70
C SER A 50 -7.22 3.29 6.26
N ASN A 51 -7.52 4.42 5.59
CA ASN A 51 -8.71 5.18 5.96
C ASN A 51 -9.98 4.45 5.48
N ASP A 52 -11.11 4.76 6.10
CA ASP A 52 -12.44 4.25 5.75
C ASP A 52 -13.19 5.20 4.78
N SER A 53 -12.46 6.11 4.12
CA SER A 53 -13.01 7.04 3.13
C SER A 53 -13.14 6.38 1.76
N ASN A 54 -14.17 6.76 1.01
CA ASN A 54 -14.35 6.37 -0.39
C ASN A 54 -13.32 7.03 -1.33
N GLY A 55 -12.56 8.02 -0.84
CA GLY A 55 -11.59 8.77 -1.63
C GLY A 55 -12.21 9.95 -2.36
N ASP A 56 -11.39 10.62 -3.17
CA ASP A 56 -11.82 11.77 -3.96
C ASP A 56 -12.85 11.34 -5.03
N PRO A 57 -14.00 12.02 -5.16
CA PRO A 57 -15.03 11.63 -6.12
C PRO A 57 -14.56 11.65 -7.58
N ALA A 58 -13.67 12.56 -7.96
CA ALA A 58 -13.15 12.63 -9.33
C ALA A 58 -12.18 11.47 -9.59
N PHE A 59 -11.36 11.09 -8.61
CA PHE A 59 -10.57 9.87 -8.66
C PHE A 59 -11.43 8.62 -8.83
N VAL A 60 -12.49 8.47 -8.03
CA VAL A 60 -13.38 7.30 -8.10
C VAL A 60 -14.08 7.23 -9.45
N ALA A 61 -14.58 8.36 -9.99
CA ALA A 61 -15.20 8.40 -11.31
C ALA A 61 -14.21 7.99 -12.42
N TRP A 62 -12.99 8.52 -12.38
CA TRP A 62 -11.92 8.14 -13.32
C TRP A 62 -11.53 6.67 -13.21
N LEU A 63 -11.46 6.13 -11.99
CA LEU A 63 -11.19 4.71 -11.75
C LEU A 63 -12.28 3.81 -12.35
N GLU A 64 -13.55 4.18 -12.23
CA GLU A 64 -14.65 3.43 -12.84
C GLU A 64 -14.60 3.47 -14.37
N GLU A 65 -14.24 4.61 -14.97
CA GLU A 65 -13.98 4.72 -16.42
C GLU A 65 -12.90 3.71 -16.85
N LEU A 66 -11.76 3.66 -16.16
CA LEU A 66 -10.68 2.71 -16.48
C LEU A 66 -11.10 1.24 -16.34
N LYS A 67 -11.89 0.90 -15.32
CA LYS A 67 -12.41 -0.47 -15.12
C LYS A 67 -13.33 -0.90 -16.26
N SER A 68 -14.08 0.05 -16.82
CA SER A 68 -15.03 -0.19 -17.91
C SER A 68 -14.43 -0.15 -19.31
N LEU A 69 -13.16 0.25 -19.47
CA LEU A 69 -12.55 0.45 -20.78
C LEU A 69 -12.59 -0.84 -21.61
N ASP A 70 -13.19 -0.78 -22.80
CA ASP A 70 -13.37 -1.93 -23.69
C ASP A 70 -12.73 -1.64 -25.06
N PRO A 71 -11.79 -2.46 -25.55
CA PRO A 71 -11.25 -2.30 -26.90
C PRO A 71 -12.31 -2.36 -28.00
N ALA A 72 -13.43 -3.06 -27.80
CA ALA A 72 -14.48 -3.17 -28.81
C ALA A 72 -15.23 -1.86 -29.06
N THR A 73 -15.14 -0.88 -28.15
CA THR A 73 -15.79 0.42 -28.27
C THR A 73 -14.87 1.51 -28.83
N ILE A 74 -13.63 1.16 -29.20
CA ILE A 74 -12.65 2.12 -29.72
C ILE A 74 -12.68 2.08 -31.25
N GLU A 75 -13.07 3.20 -31.85
CA GLU A 75 -13.10 3.37 -33.32
C GLU A 75 -11.75 3.79 -33.90
N ASP A 76 -10.92 4.47 -33.12
CA ASP A 76 -9.59 4.95 -33.52
C ASP A 76 -8.56 3.82 -33.41
N GLU A 77 -8.09 3.29 -34.55
CA GLU A 77 -7.10 2.20 -34.58
C GLU A 77 -5.77 2.59 -33.92
N ASP A 78 -5.43 3.88 -33.92
CA ASP A 78 -4.22 4.40 -33.26
C ASP A 78 -4.33 4.34 -31.72
N GLU A 79 -5.53 4.12 -31.17
CA GLU A 79 -5.80 3.91 -29.73
C GLU A 79 -5.86 2.42 -29.36
N LEU A 80 -5.47 1.52 -30.25
CA LEU A 80 -5.32 0.08 -29.99
C LEU A 80 -3.85 -0.32 -29.84
N GLY A 81 -3.60 -1.56 -29.43
CA GLY A 81 -2.26 -2.15 -29.32
C GLY A 81 -1.38 -1.40 -28.32
N GLU A 82 -0.36 -0.72 -28.84
CA GLU A 82 0.63 -0.01 -28.04
C GLU A 82 0.03 1.16 -27.24
N CYS A 83 -0.97 1.85 -27.82
CA CYS A 83 -1.58 3.03 -27.23
C CYS A 83 -2.82 2.73 -26.39
N PHE A 84 -3.28 1.48 -26.33
CA PHE A 84 -4.55 1.13 -25.70
C PHE A 84 -4.67 1.65 -24.25
N GLY A 85 -5.63 2.54 -24.02
CA GLY A 85 -5.91 3.16 -22.73
C GLY A 85 -4.90 4.20 -22.26
N HIS A 86 -3.80 4.43 -22.97
CA HIS A 86 -2.76 5.40 -22.59
C HIS A 86 -3.34 6.81 -22.38
N ARG A 87 -4.15 7.28 -23.34
CA ARG A 87 -4.77 8.61 -23.29
C ARG A 87 -5.78 8.73 -22.14
N THR A 88 -6.62 7.71 -21.93
CA THR A 88 -7.63 7.67 -20.86
C THR A 88 -6.99 7.73 -19.48
N ILE A 89 -5.89 6.99 -19.27
CA ILE A 89 -5.14 7.06 -18.02
C ILE A 89 -4.49 8.44 -17.84
N GLY A 90 -3.89 9.00 -18.90
CA GLY A 90 -3.21 10.30 -18.84
C GLY A 90 -4.13 11.51 -18.63
N ARG A 91 -5.39 11.43 -19.03
CA ARG A 91 -6.34 12.56 -19.05
C ARG A 91 -6.56 13.21 -17.68
N TRP A 92 -6.65 12.42 -16.62
CA TRP A 92 -6.93 12.93 -15.27
C TRP A 92 -5.70 13.54 -14.57
N LYS A 93 -4.51 13.48 -15.18
CA LYS A 93 -3.26 14.04 -14.61
C LYS A 93 -3.00 13.57 -13.17
N TYR A 94 -3.15 12.27 -12.95
CA TYR A 94 -3.14 11.60 -11.66
C TYR A 94 -1.88 11.80 -10.80
N ASP A 95 -0.79 12.31 -11.38
CA ASP A 95 0.52 12.41 -10.75
C ASP A 95 0.51 13.25 -9.44
N GLY A 96 -0.14 14.42 -9.48
CA GLY A 96 -0.32 15.27 -8.31
C GLY A 96 -1.28 14.64 -7.30
N PRO A 97 -2.56 14.39 -7.68
CA PRO A 97 -3.59 13.90 -6.76
C PRO A 97 -3.20 12.59 -6.06
N LEU A 98 -2.68 11.59 -6.77
CA LEU A 98 -2.34 10.28 -6.20
C LEU A 98 -1.14 10.30 -5.25
N SER A 99 -0.52 11.46 -5.03
CA SER A 99 0.50 11.62 -4.00
C SER A 99 -0.06 11.68 -2.57
N SER A 100 -1.37 11.91 -2.42
CA SER A 100 -2.05 12.01 -1.12
C SER A 100 -2.90 10.78 -0.81
N ALA A 101 -2.79 10.24 0.40
CA ALA A 101 -3.65 9.16 0.90
C ALA A 101 -5.15 9.52 0.86
N ASP A 102 -5.49 10.79 1.07
CA ASP A 102 -6.88 11.27 1.08
C ASP A 102 -7.56 11.10 -0.29
N THR A 103 -6.80 11.32 -1.36
CA THR A 103 -7.30 11.13 -2.73
C THR A 103 -7.66 9.67 -2.98
N TRP A 104 -6.82 8.74 -2.53
CA TRP A 104 -7.11 7.31 -2.63
C TRP A 104 -8.31 6.89 -1.78
N GLY A 105 -8.46 7.51 -0.60
CA GLY A 105 -9.42 7.11 0.42
C GLY A 105 -8.94 5.88 1.15
N CYS A 106 -8.97 4.72 0.49
CA CYS A 106 -8.60 3.43 1.08
C CYS A 106 -7.66 2.64 0.16
N THR A 107 -6.97 1.66 0.74
CA THR A 107 -6.12 0.70 0.02
C THR A 107 -6.89 -0.10 -1.03
N ALA A 108 -8.18 -0.39 -0.79
CA ALA A 108 -9.04 -1.10 -1.73
C ALA A 108 -9.15 -0.36 -3.08
N ASN A 109 -9.16 0.97 -3.08
CA ASN A 109 -9.15 1.73 -4.33
C ASN A 109 -7.79 1.66 -5.04
N ALA A 110 -6.68 1.59 -4.31
CA ALA A 110 -5.36 1.34 -4.91
C ALA A 110 -5.29 -0.04 -5.58
N TYR A 111 -5.84 -1.08 -4.95
CA TYR A 111 -5.94 -2.41 -5.57
C TYR A 111 -6.84 -2.42 -6.82
N LYS A 112 -7.97 -1.70 -6.79
CA LYS A 112 -8.83 -1.54 -7.98
C LYS A 112 -8.09 -0.87 -9.13
N LEU A 113 -7.31 0.19 -8.86
CA LEU A 113 -6.52 0.87 -9.89
C LEU A 113 -5.44 -0.05 -10.46
N LEU A 114 -4.69 -0.77 -9.62
CA LEU A 114 -3.71 -1.75 -10.08
C LEU A 114 -4.37 -2.82 -10.96
N SER A 115 -5.51 -3.37 -10.55
CA SER A 115 -6.26 -4.36 -11.36
C SER A 115 -6.66 -3.79 -12.72
N ALA A 116 -7.19 -2.56 -12.76
CA ALA A 116 -7.58 -1.90 -14.00
C ALA A 116 -6.39 -1.69 -14.94
N LEU A 117 -5.26 -1.17 -14.43
CA LEU A 117 -4.07 -0.92 -15.24
C LEU A 117 -3.44 -2.20 -15.78
N LEU A 118 -3.36 -3.26 -14.96
CA LEU A 118 -2.84 -4.56 -15.38
C LEU A 118 -3.72 -5.19 -16.47
N ARG A 119 -5.04 -5.07 -16.35
CA ARG A 119 -5.98 -5.48 -17.40
C ARG A 119 -5.76 -4.69 -18.68
N ILE A 120 -5.68 -3.36 -18.61
CA ILE A 120 -5.47 -2.51 -19.78
C ILE A 120 -4.16 -2.87 -20.48
N TRP A 121 -3.07 -2.99 -19.73
CA TRP A 121 -1.78 -3.44 -20.25
C TRP A 121 -1.91 -4.80 -20.95
N HIS A 122 -2.56 -5.78 -20.34
CA HIS A 122 -2.70 -7.10 -20.94
C HIS A 122 -3.52 -7.10 -22.23
N ILE A 123 -4.61 -6.33 -22.28
CA ILE A 123 -5.41 -6.18 -23.52
C ILE A 123 -4.52 -5.63 -24.64
N GLY A 124 -3.80 -4.52 -24.39
CA GLY A 124 -2.88 -3.95 -25.37
C GLY A 124 -1.77 -4.93 -25.77
N ARG A 125 -1.24 -5.69 -24.81
CA ARG A 125 -0.20 -6.69 -25.06
C ARG A 125 -0.71 -7.82 -25.95
N GLN A 126 -1.94 -8.30 -25.72
CA GLN A 126 -2.54 -9.34 -26.56
C GLN A 126 -2.79 -8.84 -27.98
N GLN A 127 -3.28 -7.60 -28.14
CA GLN A 127 -3.47 -6.98 -29.46
C GLN A 127 -2.15 -6.88 -30.24
N LEU A 128 -1.06 -6.50 -29.58
CA LEU A 128 0.28 -6.45 -30.17
C LEU A 128 0.78 -7.85 -30.55
N ILE A 129 0.59 -8.86 -29.70
CA ILE A 129 0.96 -10.25 -29.98
C ILE A 129 0.19 -10.77 -31.20
N ASP A 130 -1.11 -10.50 -31.29
CA ASP A 130 -1.97 -10.93 -32.39
C ASP A 130 -1.53 -10.28 -33.73
N GLN A 131 -0.87 -9.12 -33.67
CA GLN A 131 -0.26 -8.42 -34.81
C GLN A 131 1.20 -8.83 -35.07
N GLY A 132 1.75 -9.77 -34.30
CA GLY A 132 3.14 -10.22 -34.42
C GLY A 132 4.18 -9.25 -33.84
N SER A 133 3.77 -8.28 -33.02
CA SER A 133 4.65 -7.31 -32.37
C SER A 133 5.17 -7.80 -31.01
N SER A 134 6.46 -7.58 -30.78
CA SER A 134 7.11 -7.80 -29.47
C SER A 134 7.18 -6.54 -28.61
N THR A 135 6.56 -5.43 -29.03
CA THR A 135 6.58 -4.17 -28.27
C THR A 135 5.73 -4.25 -27.00
N GLN A 136 5.99 -3.32 -26.07
CA GLN A 136 5.24 -3.20 -24.82
C GLN A 136 4.16 -2.11 -24.95
N PRO A 137 2.95 -2.32 -24.41
CA PRO A 137 1.93 -1.28 -24.34
C PRO A 137 2.37 -0.12 -23.45
N LEU A 138 2.20 1.13 -23.89
CA LEU A 138 2.65 2.34 -23.20
C LEU A 138 2.14 2.48 -21.76
N VAL A 139 1.05 1.79 -21.42
CA VAL A 139 0.47 1.69 -20.09
C VAL A 139 1.48 1.19 -19.05
N HIS A 140 2.50 0.42 -19.43
CA HIS A 140 3.56 -0.04 -18.53
C HIS A 140 4.24 1.14 -17.78
N ASN A 141 4.45 2.28 -18.47
CA ASN A 141 4.97 3.51 -17.86
C ASN A 141 4.03 4.10 -16.79
N HIS A 142 2.71 3.94 -16.95
CA HIS A 142 1.73 4.38 -15.97
C HIS A 142 1.73 3.47 -14.74
N ILE A 143 1.90 2.16 -14.94
CA ILE A 143 2.00 1.19 -13.85
C ILE A 143 3.17 1.54 -12.94
N ALA A 144 4.37 1.79 -13.51
CA ALA A 144 5.54 2.22 -12.74
C ALA A 144 5.25 3.48 -11.90
N LYS A 145 4.69 4.51 -12.53
CA LYS A 145 4.34 5.78 -11.86
C LYS A 145 3.32 5.58 -10.74
N VAL A 146 2.26 4.81 -11.00
CA VAL A 146 1.21 4.53 -10.01
C VAL A 146 1.78 3.74 -8.83
N CYS A 147 2.67 2.77 -9.06
CA CYS A 147 3.36 2.08 -7.98
C CYS A 147 4.20 3.03 -7.12
N ALA A 148 4.89 4.00 -7.74
CA ALA A 148 5.62 5.04 -7.00
C ALA A 148 4.67 5.94 -6.19
N ARG A 149 3.50 6.29 -6.73
CA ARG A 149 2.48 7.09 -6.02
C ARG A 149 1.87 6.33 -4.84
N ILE A 150 1.62 5.03 -4.97
CA ILE A 150 1.21 4.16 -3.86
C ILE A 150 2.28 4.17 -2.76
N LYS A 151 3.55 3.98 -3.12
CA LYS A 151 4.66 4.02 -2.16
C LYS A 151 4.77 5.35 -1.40
N LEU A 152 4.42 6.45 -2.06
CA LEU A 152 4.41 7.78 -1.45
C LEU A 152 3.20 7.97 -0.51
N ALA A 153 2.00 7.70 -1.02
CA ALA A 153 0.75 7.97 -0.31
C ALA A 153 0.55 7.08 0.92
N PHE A 154 0.95 5.80 0.82
CA PHE A 154 0.72 4.78 1.84
C PHE A 154 1.97 4.47 2.68
N LYS A 155 2.95 5.37 2.72
CA LYS A 155 4.19 5.17 3.47
C LYS A 155 3.90 5.04 4.97
N ILE A 156 4.37 3.96 5.57
CA ILE A 156 4.33 3.74 7.03
C ILE A 156 5.59 4.32 7.69
N GLY A 157 5.43 4.88 8.90
CA GLY A 157 6.50 5.53 9.66
C GLY A 157 6.46 7.04 9.52
N PRO A 158 7.47 7.77 10.03
CA PRO A 158 7.48 9.23 9.97
C PRO A 158 7.44 9.70 8.51
N SER A 159 6.25 10.09 8.08
CA SER A 159 6.07 10.98 6.95
C SER A 159 6.64 12.33 7.37
N ASN A 160 7.40 13.01 6.52
CA ASN A 160 7.74 14.42 6.71
C ASN A 160 6.47 15.29 6.53
N ALA A 161 5.35 14.88 7.11
CA ALA A 161 4.18 15.72 7.30
C ALA A 161 4.63 16.79 8.29
N GLN A 162 4.82 18.00 7.76
CA GLN A 162 4.91 19.22 8.56
C GLN A 162 3.77 19.18 9.56
N SER A 163 4.13 18.97 10.82
CA SER A 163 3.25 19.17 11.95
C SER A 163 2.69 20.58 11.85
N LEU A 164 1.40 20.69 11.52
CA LEU A 164 0.58 21.80 11.96
C LEU A 164 0.52 21.71 13.50
N THR A 165 1.57 22.21 14.14
CA THR A 165 1.52 22.66 15.52
C THR A 165 1.50 24.18 15.45
N GLU A 166 0.30 24.73 15.52
CA GLU A 166 0.09 26.06 16.06
C GLU A 166 0.82 26.17 17.41
N ASN A 167 1.62 27.23 17.54
CA ASN A 167 2.08 27.90 18.74
C ASN A 167 2.18 27.05 20.03
N ALA A 168 3.41 26.64 20.36
CA ALA A 168 3.81 26.46 21.75
C ALA A 168 5.15 27.14 21.99
N GLU A 169 5.08 28.25 22.72
CA GLU A 169 6.17 29.03 23.29
C GLU A 169 7.35 28.16 23.79
N ALA A 170 8.56 28.61 23.47
CA ALA A 170 9.80 27.97 23.85
C ALA A 170 10.06 28.11 25.37
N GLY A 171 9.70 27.08 26.13
CA GLY A 171 10.16 26.86 27.51
C GLY A 171 11.41 25.97 27.59
N PRO A 172 12.26 26.10 28.63
CA PRO A 172 13.61 25.53 28.64
C PRO A 172 13.61 23.99 28.70
N SER A 173 14.56 23.41 27.98
CA SER A 173 14.80 21.98 27.80
C SER A 173 15.11 21.27 29.11
N VAL A 174 14.14 20.53 29.67
CA VAL A 174 14.35 19.65 30.82
C VAL A 174 14.08 18.18 30.45
N LYS A 175 15.18 17.41 30.34
CA LYS A 175 15.34 15.95 30.50
C LYS A 175 14.09 15.08 30.23
N LYS A 176 13.85 14.75 28.96
CA LYS A 176 12.82 13.80 28.47
C LYS A 176 12.90 12.36 29.03
N ARG A 177 14.02 11.94 29.63
CA ARG A 177 14.21 10.56 30.13
C ARG A 177 13.27 10.18 31.28
N THR A 178 12.94 11.11 32.17
CA THR A 178 12.15 10.81 33.38
C THR A 178 10.67 10.54 33.06
N ARG A 179 10.13 11.17 32.01
CA ARG A 179 8.72 11.03 31.60
C ARG A 179 8.45 9.67 30.95
N VAL A 180 9.39 9.17 30.14
CA VAL A 180 9.30 7.85 29.52
C VAL A 180 9.35 6.75 30.61
N SER A 181 10.23 6.87 31.60
CA SER A 181 10.28 5.94 32.73
C SER A 181 8.96 5.92 33.54
N LYS A 182 8.37 7.10 33.82
CA LYS A 182 7.08 7.18 34.54
C LYS A 182 5.90 6.58 33.76
N ASN A 183 5.89 6.66 32.43
CA ASN A 183 4.86 6.02 31.60
C ASN A 183 5.03 4.48 31.54
N LEU A 184 6.28 4.01 31.52
CA LEU A 184 6.64 2.59 31.62
C LEU A 184 6.26 1.97 32.99
N ASP A 185 6.24 2.75 34.07
CA ASP A 185 5.81 2.30 35.40
C ASP A 185 4.29 2.13 35.53
N LYS A 186 3.51 2.75 34.64
CA LYS A 186 2.05 2.58 34.55
C LYS A 186 1.61 1.44 33.62
N GLY A 187 2.56 0.69 33.05
CA GLY A 187 2.26 -0.38 32.09
C GLY A 187 1.90 0.10 30.68
N ILE A 188 2.05 1.40 30.40
CA ILE A 188 1.77 2.00 29.09
C ILE A 188 3.01 1.87 28.22
N VAL A 189 2.92 1.12 27.12
CA VAL A 189 3.99 0.99 26.13
C VAL A 189 3.91 2.18 25.17
N THR A 190 4.86 3.11 25.27
CA THR A 190 4.94 4.26 24.36
C THR A 190 5.70 3.91 23.07
N PRO A 191 5.51 4.65 21.96
CA PRO A 191 6.30 4.45 20.74
C PRO A 191 7.81 4.48 20.97
N GLU A 192 8.31 5.28 21.91
CA GLU A 192 9.73 5.32 22.29
C GLU A 192 10.23 4.04 22.96
N ALA A 193 9.34 3.34 23.67
CA ALA A 193 9.65 2.04 24.23
C ALA A 193 9.73 0.97 23.14
N ILE A 194 8.80 0.99 22.17
CA ILE A 194 8.79 0.11 21.00
C ILE A 194 10.08 0.29 20.19
N LYS A 195 10.56 1.53 20.02
CA LYS A 195 11.83 1.84 19.34
C LYS A 195 13.07 1.15 19.93
N ARG A 196 13.02 0.65 21.16
CA ARG A 196 14.14 -0.07 21.81
C ARG A 196 14.15 -1.57 21.52
N LEU A 197 13.10 -2.12 20.92
CA LEU A 197 13.01 -3.54 20.65
C LEU A 197 14.07 -4.00 19.63
N SER A 198 14.56 -5.22 19.80
CA SER A 198 15.35 -5.86 18.77
C SER A 198 14.48 -6.17 17.56
N ARG A 199 15.08 -6.28 16.35
CA ARG A 199 14.34 -6.72 15.16
C ARG A 199 13.65 -8.06 15.39
N LYS A 200 14.34 -8.99 16.07
CA LYS A 200 13.83 -10.34 16.35
C LYS A 200 12.58 -10.31 17.23
N ASP A 201 12.55 -9.47 18.26
CA ASP A 201 11.39 -9.35 19.14
C ASP A 201 10.22 -8.65 18.43
N ALA A 202 10.49 -7.58 17.69
CA ALA A 202 9.48 -6.88 16.91
C ALA A 202 8.83 -7.78 15.86
N VAL A 203 9.63 -8.56 15.10
CA VAL A 203 9.15 -9.57 14.16
C VAL A 203 8.28 -10.60 14.87
N ARG A 204 8.72 -11.14 16.02
CA ARG A 204 7.93 -12.13 16.77
C ARG A 204 6.56 -11.58 17.16
N ILE A 205 6.50 -10.33 17.62
CA ILE A 205 5.26 -9.64 17.98
C ILE A 205 4.35 -9.48 16.76
N MET A 206 4.86 -8.93 15.66
CA MET A 206 4.08 -8.74 14.43
C MET A 206 3.54 -10.05 13.87
N THR A 207 4.36 -11.11 13.82
CA THR A 207 3.92 -12.43 13.36
C THR A 207 2.82 -13.00 14.25
N SER A 208 2.93 -12.86 15.58
CA SER A 208 1.86 -13.33 16.49
C SER A 208 0.54 -12.58 16.35
N ALA A 209 0.59 -11.34 15.87
CA ALA A 209 -0.58 -10.50 15.63
C ALA A 209 -1.06 -10.53 14.17
N ASN A 210 -0.52 -11.43 13.34
CA ASN A 210 -0.84 -11.54 11.92
C ASN A 210 -0.67 -10.23 11.13
N ILE A 211 0.32 -9.41 11.50
CA ILE A 211 0.68 -8.21 10.75
C ILE A 211 1.58 -8.62 9.57
N SER A 212 1.21 -8.22 8.35
CA SER A 212 2.02 -8.46 7.15
C SER A 212 3.19 -7.48 7.10
N PHE A 213 4.36 -7.92 6.65
CA PHE A 213 5.53 -7.08 6.42
C PHE A 213 6.51 -7.78 5.47
N LYS A 214 7.39 -7.02 4.82
CA LYS A 214 8.43 -7.58 3.94
C LYS A 214 9.44 -8.40 4.76
N LYS A 215 9.68 -9.65 4.39
CA LYS A 215 10.56 -10.60 5.13
C LYS A 215 11.96 -10.03 5.41
N ASN A 216 12.51 -9.29 4.46
CA ASN A 216 13.85 -8.69 4.54
C ASN A 216 13.82 -7.21 4.97
N ALA A 217 12.70 -6.73 5.51
CA ALA A 217 12.57 -5.36 5.99
C ALA A 217 13.66 -5.02 7.02
N LEU A 218 14.14 -3.78 6.92
CA LEU A 218 15.12 -3.23 7.86
C LEU A 218 14.51 -3.16 9.26
N ARG A 219 15.37 -3.11 10.28
CA ARG A 219 14.89 -2.96 11.66
C ARG A 219 14.03 -1.71 11.83
N SER A 220 14.40 -0.59 11.21
CA SER A 220 13.63 0.66 11.27
C SER A 220 12.21 0.47 10.75
N GLU A 221 12.06 -0.10 9.55
CA GLU A 221 10.76 -0.36 8.92
C GLU A 221 9.89 -1.29 9.79
N VAL A 222 10.47 -2.38 10.29
CA VAL A 222 9.81 -3.30 11.21
C VAL A 222 9.29 -2.60 12.47
N ILE A 223 10.07 -1.66 13.01
CA ILE A 223 9.69 -0.88 14.18
C ILE A 223 8.59 0.12 13.85
N ASP A 224 8.67 0.79 12.69
CA ASP A 224 7.66 1.75 12.25
C ASP A 224 6.31 1.06 12.02
N ILE A 225 6.30 -0.11 11.36
CA ILE A 225 5.11 -0.96 11.20
C ILE A 225 4.52 -1.36 12.56
N LEU A 226 5.37 -1.77 13.51
CA LEU A 226 4.91 -2.15 14.85
C LEU A 226 4.32 -0.96 15.62
N ILE A 227 4.91 0.24 15.48
CA ILE A 227 4.38 1.46 16.08
C ILE A 227 3.02 1.79 15.46
N GLU A 228 2.91 1.70 14.13
CA GLU A 228 1.68 1.95 13.39
C GLU A 228 0.56 1.00 13.84
N ALA A 229 0.82 -0.31 13.81
CA ALA A 229 -0.13 -1.33 14.25
C ALA A 229 -0.55 -1.17 15.73
N HIS A 230 0.38 -0.76 16.60
CA HIS A 230 0.04 -0.46 18.00
C HIS A 230 -0.83 0.81 18.11
N THR A 231 -0.53 1.85 17.33
CA THR A 231 -1.26 3.13 17.35
C THR A 231 -2.70 2.95 16.88
N ASN A 232 -2.91 2.14 15.83
CA ASN A 232 -4.23 1.81 15.31
C ASN A 232 -4.93 0.68 16.08
N GLY A 233 -4.42 0.29 17.25
CA GLY A 233 -5.06 -0.68 18.14
C GLY A 233 -5.01 -2.14 17.69
N ARG A 234 -4.35 -2.45 16.56
CA ARG A 234 -4.17 -3.84 16.07
C ARG A 234 -3.27 -4.68 16.98
N ILE A 235 -2.36 -4.03 17.72
CA ILE A 235 -1.50 -4.69 18.71
C ILE A 235 -1.64 -3.97 20.05
N LYS A 236 -2.04 -4.70 21.09
CA LYS A 236 -1.98 -4.22 22.48
C LYS A 236 -0.70 -4.77 23.14
N LEU A 237 0.21 -3.88 23.51
CA LEU A 237 1.42 -4.27 24.24
C LEU A 237 1.24 -3.95 25.73
N GLN A 238 1.25 -4.99 26.57
CA GLN A 238 1.20 -4.84 28.03
C GLN A 238 2.56 -5.18 28.65
N ARG A 239 2.95 -4.47 29.71
CA ARG A 239 4.12 -4.82 30.52
C ARG A 239 3.78 -6.03 31.38
N ILE A 240 4.59 -7.08 31.31
CA ILE A 240 4.53 -8.16 32.29
C ILE A 240 5.43 -7.82 33.46
N ARG A 241 4.84 -7.73 34.65
CA ARG A 241 5.58 -7.72 35.92
C ARG A 241 6.09 -9.14 36.18
N SER A 242 7.28 -9.45 35.69
CA SER A 242 8.13 -10.50 36.25
C SER A 242 9.55 -10.22 35.81
N ASP A 243 10.53 -10.41 36.70
CA ASP A 243 11.93 -9.97 36.64
C ASP A 243 12.80 -10.55 35.51
N ILE A 244 12.26 -10.70 34.31
CA ILE A 244 12.97 -11.05 33.09
C ILE A 244 12.47 -10.11 32.00
N GLN A 245 13.40 -9.42 31.32
CA GLN A 245 13.17 -8.58 30.14
C GLN A 245 12.51 -9.35 28.98
N ARG A 246 11.22 -9.67 29.08
CA ARG A 246 10.41 -10.22 27.99
C ARG A 246 8.98 -9.67 28.08
N LEU A 247 8.60 -8.86 27.10
CA LEU A 247 7.20 -8.61 26.78
C LEU A 247 6.58 -9.94 26.34
N ARG A 248 5.56 -10.44 27.05
CA ARG A 248 4.69 -11.53 26.56
C ARG A 248 3.34 -10.89 26.24
N LEU A 249 2.73 -11.42 25.20
CA LEU A 249 1.51 -10.92 24.57
C LEU A 249 0.28 -11.39 25.36
N SER A 250 -0.72 -10.51 25.51
CA SER A 250 -2.12 -10.89 25.50
C SER A 250 -2.68 -10.42 24.16
N SER A 251 -2.90 -11.35 23.24
CA SER A 251 -3.65 -11.09 22.01
C SER A 251 -5.14 -11.16 22.33
N GLU A 252 -5.72 -10.05 22.76
CA GLU A 252 -7.18 -9.89 22.64
C GLU A 252 -7.45 -9.34 21.24
N VAL A 253 -7.84 -10.24 20.33
CA VAL A 253 -8.51 -9.86 19.08
C VAL A 253 -9.87 -9.32 19.50
N THR A 254 -10.07 -8.01 19.38
CA THR A 254 -11.41 -7.44 19.50
C THR A 254 -12.13 -7.69 18.17
N GLU A 255 -13.06 -8.63 18.18
CA GLU A 255 -14.15 -8.69 17.20
C GLU A 255 -15.22 -7.69 17.66
N GLU A 256 -15.25 -6.51 17.04
CA GLU A 256 -16.47 -5.70 16.90
C GLU A 256 -16.49 -5.10 15.49
#